data_AF-A0A382LH27-F1
#
_entry.id   AF-A0A382LH27-F1
#
_cell.length_a   1.000
_cell.length_b   1.000
_cell.length_c   1.000
_cell.angle_alpha   90.00
_cell.angle_beta   90.00
_cell.angle_gamma   90.00
#
_symmetry.space_group_name_H-M   'P 1'
#
loop_
_entity.id
_entity.type
_entity.pdbx_description
1 polymer ?
#
loop_
_entity_poly.entity_id
_entity_poly.type
_entity_poly.pdbx_seq_one_letter_code
_entity_poly.pdbx_strand_id
1 'polypeptide(L)'
;MYVVDDGSSDDSWDKISGYPCDWLFTKRIQNSGASVARNTAIEMCWDWAEIIGVLDADDAYYPEKVEKLVAKLVEHEEVGVAYADYE
;
A
#
# COMPACT_ATOMS: atom_id res chain seq x y z
N MET A 1 -6.82 2.65 1.34
CA MET A 1 -5.86 1.56 1.04
C MET A 1 -5.97 1.25 -0.44
N TYR A 2 -4.84 1.18 -1.14
CA TYR A 2 -4.80 0.91 -2.58
C TYR A 2 -4.16 -0.47 -2.78
N VAL A 3 -4.91 -1.41 -3.33
CA VAL A 3 -4.45 -2.80 -3.52
C VAL A 3 -4.47 -3.13 -5.01
N VAL A 4 -3.35 -3.63 -5.51
CA VAL A 4 -3.23 -4.08 -6.90
C VAL A 4 -3.05 -5.60 -6.92
N ASP A 5 -3.98 -6.29 -7.56
CA ASP A 5 -3.84 -7.71 -7.89
C ASP A 5 -2.99 -7.84 -9.16
N ASP A 6 -1.78 -8.40 -9.05
CA ASP A 6 -0.85 -8.63 -10.16
C ASP A 6 -1.17 -9.93 -10.91
N GLY A 7 -2.44 -10.12 -11.25
CA GLY A 7 -2.91 -11.26 -12.02
C GLY A 7 -2.82 -12.58 -11.24
N SER A 8 -3.28 -12.61 -9.99
CA SER A 8 -3.30 -13.83 -9.18
C SER A 8 -4.14 -14.92 -9.85
N SER A 9 -3.72 -16.18 -9.68
CA SER A 9 -4.38 -17.36 -10.25
C SER A 9 -5.37 -18.03 -9.30
N ASP A 10 -5.40 -17.59 -8.04
CA ASP A 10 -6.32 -18.04 -7.01
C ASP A 10 -7.53 -17.08 -6.86
N ASP A 11 -8.22 -17.16 -5.73
CA ASP A 11 -9.40 -16.35 -5.42
C ASP A 11 -9.06 -14.97 -4.81
N SER A 12 -7.78 -14.54 -4.84
CA SER A 12 -7.34 -13.27 -4.26
C SER A 12 -8.10 -12.07 -4.82
N TRP A 13 -8.28 -12.01 -6.15
CA TRP A 13 -9.02 -10.92 -6.79
C TRP A 13 -10.46 -10.84 -6.30
N ASP A 14 -11.16 -11.97 -6.22
CA ASP A 14 -12.56 -12.03 -5.83
C ASP A 14 -12.72 -11.61 -4.35
N LYS A 15 -11.79 -12.02 -3.49
CA LYS A 15 -11.76 -11.62 -2.08
C LYS A 15 -11.57 -10.12 -1.88
N ILE A 16 -10.59 -9.51 -2.56
CA ILE A 16 -10.29 -8.09 -2.36
C ILE A 16 -11.31 -7.18 -3.05
N SER A 17 -11.77 -7.53 -4.24
CA SER A 17 -12.71 -6.70 -5.01
C SER A 17 -14.13 -6.73 -4.45
N GLY A 18 -14.50 -7.81 -3.75
CA GLY A 18 -15.78 -7.95 -3.05
C GLY A 18 -15.77 -7.50 -1.60
N TYR A 19 -14.63 -7.02 -1.07
CA TYR A 19 -14.52 -6.67 0.34
C TYR A 19 -15.35 -5.40 0.65
N PRO A 20 -16.33 -5.45 1.58
CA PRO A 20 -17.32 -4.38 1.75
C PRO A 20 -16.76 -3.22 2.58
N CYS A 21 -15.95 -2.36 1.97
CA CYS A 21 -15.47 -1.15 2.62
C CYS A 21 -15.23 0.01 1.64
N ASP A 22 -15.53 1.23 2.08
CA ASP A 22 -15.49 2.43 1.24
C ASP A 22 -14.08 3.03 1.11
N TRP A 23 -13.13 2.57 1.91
CA TRP A 23 -11.74 3.07 1.96
C TRP A 23 -10.74 2.19 1.19
N LEU A 24 -11.19 1.08 0.60
CA LEU A 24 -10.37 0.18 -0.21
C LEU A 24 -10.60 0.43 -1.69
N PHE A 25 -9.52 0.71 -2.40
CA PHE A 25 -9.51 0.89 -3.84
C PHE A 25 -8.69 -0.23 -4.47
N THR A 26 -9.32 -1.07 -5.28
CA THR A 26 -8.66 -2.23 -5.88
C THR A 26 -8.52 -2.09 -7.39
N LYS A 27 -7.42 -2.59 -7.95
CA LYS A 27 -7.21 -2.70 -9.41
C LYS A 27 -6.57 -4.03 -9.74
N ARG A 28 -7.03 -4.68 -10.81
CA ARG A 28 -6.38 -5.88 -11.35
C ARG A 28 -5.56 -5.52 -12.57
N ILE A 29 -4.36 -6.08 -12.65
CA ILE A 29 -3.49 -5.99 -13.84
C ILE A 29 -3.10 -7.38 -14.32
N GLN A 30 -2.52 -7.45 -15.52
CA GLN A 30 -1.87 -8.66 -15.99
C GLN A 30 -0.56 -8.85 -15.22
N ASN A 31 -0.24 -10.09 -14.82
CA ASN A 31 0.99 -10.42 -14.09
C ASN A 31 2.22 -9.80 -14.76
N SER A 32 2.81 -8.84 -14.06
CA SER A 32 3.91 -7.97 -14.54
C SER A 32 4.99 -7.74 -13.49
N GLY A 33 4.86 -8.34 -12.31
CA GLY A 33 5.81 -8.28 -11.21
C GLY A 33 5.50 -7.19 -10.18
N ALA A 34 6.04 -7.38 -8.97
CA ALA A 34 5.76 -6.54 -7.80
C ALA A 34 6.06 -5.04 -8.02
N SER A 35 7.10 -4.69 -8.78
CA SER A 35 7.41 -3.28 -9.08
C SER A 35 6.32 -2.60 -9.90
N VAL A 36 5.76 -3.29 -10.89
CA VAL A 36 4.67 -2.76 -11.73
C VAL A 36 3.39 -2.64 -10.89
N ALA A 37 3.11 -3.62 -10.03
CA ALA A 37 1.97 -3.57 -9.13
C ALA A 37 2.05 -2.37 -8.15
N ARG A 38 3.22 -2.15 -7.52
CA ARG A 38 3.44 -1.01 -6.61
C ARG A 38 3.34 0.33 -7.35
N ASN A 39 3.97 0.47 -8.50
CA ASN A 39 3.87 1.69 -9.30
C ASN A 39 2.42 1.97 -9.71
N THR A 40 1.68 0.94 -10.10
CA THR A 40 0.25 1.07 -10.41
C THR A 40 -0.55 1.57 -9.21
N ALA A 41 -0.28 1.07 -8.00
CA ALA A 41 -0.95 1.52 -6.78
C ALA A 41 -0.62 2.98 -6.44
N ILE A 42 0.64 3.38 -6.62
CA ILE A 42 1.13 4.75 -6.41
C ILE A 42 0.46 5.72 -7.40
N GLU A 43 0.37 5.34 -8.68
CA GLU A 43 -0.32 6.14 -9.71
C GLU A 43 -1.80 6.39 -9.36
N MET A 44 -2.47 5.45 -8.70
CA MET A 44 -3.87 5.60 -8.28
C MET A 44 -4.08 6.67 -7.20
N CYS A 45 -3.03 7.08 -6.48
CA CYS A 45 -3.10 8.06 -5.41
C CYS A 45 -2.15 9.26 -5.58
N TRP A 46 -1.42 9.33 -6.69
CA TRP A 46 -0.34 10.30 -6.92
C TRP A 46 -0.75 11.77 -6.76
N ASP A 47 -1.96 12.12 -7.17
CA ASP A 47 -2.41 13.53 -7.20
C ASP A 47 -2.74 14.11 -5.81
N TRP A 48 -2.91 13.28 -4.79
CA TRP A 48 -3.36 13.73 -3.47
C TRP A 48 -2.58 13.14 -2.28
N ALA A 49 -1.89 12.02 -2.48
CA ALA A 49 -1.14 11.38 -1.40
C ALA A 49 0.18 12.12 -1.14
N GLU A 50 0.34 12.62 0.08
CA GLU A 50 1.59 13.28 0.53
C GLU A 50 2.63 12.28 1.03
N ILE A 51 2.16 11.12 1.55
CA ILE A 51 3.00 10.05 2.10
C ILE A 51 2.54 8.72 1.52
N ILE A 52 3.49 7.92 1.05
CA ILE A 52 3.26 6.57 0.54
C ILE A 52 3.87 5.54 1.48
N GLY A 53 3.05 4.65 2.02
CA GLY A 53 3.47 3.44 2.74
C GLY A 53 3.22 2.20 1.90
N VAL A 54 4.17 1.26 1.91
CA VAL A 54 4.08 -0.01 1.15
C VAL A 54 4.00 -1.18 2.13
N LEU A 55 3.01 -2.04 1.94
CA LEU A 55 2.79 -3.27 2.69
C LEU A 55 2.62 -4.43 1.70
N ASP A 56 3.43 -5.46 1.85
CA ASP A 56 3.30 -6.69 1.04
C ASP A 56 2.10 -7.52 1.54
N ALA A 57 1.49 -8.28 0.63
CA ALA A 57 0.19 -8.93 0.88
C ALA A 57 0.24 -10.08 1.91
N ASP A 58 1.45 -10.57 2.21
CA ASP A 58 1.75 -11.61 3.19
C ASP A 58 2.24 -11.06 4.53
N ASP A 59 2.32 -9.73 4.67
CA ASP A 59 2.74 -9.03 5.89
C ASP A 59 1.60 -8.29 6.59
N ALA A 60 1.85 -7.90 7.85
CA ALA A 60 0.97 -7.02 8.61
C ALA A 60 1.78 -5.96 9.36
N TYR A 61 1.19 -4.78 9.52
CA TYR A 61 1.74 -3.74 10.40
C TYR A 61 1.25 -3.91 11.83
N TYR A 62 2.11 -3.56 12.79
CA TYR A 62 1.67 -3.27 14.15
C TYR A 62 0.69 -2.07 14.14
N PRO A 63 -0.29 -2.02 15.06
CA PRO A 63 -1.32 -0.99 15.07
C PRO A 63 -0.78 0.46 15.03
N GLU A 64 0.38 0.68 15.65
CA GLU A 64 0.99 2.02 15.79
C GLU A 64 2.01 2.36 14.70
N LYS A 65 2.29 1.45 13.74
CA LYS A 65 3.40 1.64 12.78
C LYS A 65 3.21 2.87 11.90
N VAL A 66 2.03 3.05 11.35
CA VAL A 66 1.73 4.21 10.48
C VAL A 66 1.82 5.51 11.28
N GLU A 67 1.23 5.56 12.47
CA GLU A 67 1.26 6.74 13.34
C GLU A 67 2.70 7.16 13.67
N LYS A 68 3.53 6.20 14.11
CA LYS A 68 4.93 6.46 14.49
C LYS A 68 5.78 6.95 13.30
N LEU A 69 5.63 6.34 12.12
CA LEU A 69 6.40 6.73 10.94
C LEU A 69 5.96 8.09 10.40
N VAL A 70 4.66 8.34 10.32
CA VAL A 70 4.12 9.63 9.87
C VAL A 70 4.52 10.75 10.84
N ALA A 71 4.47 10.51 12.15
CA ALA A 71 4.90 11.50 13.14
C ALA A 71 6.36 11.95 12.92
N LYS A 72 7.26 11.03 12.54
CA LYS A 72 8.66 11.36 12.25
C LYS A 72 8.84 12.14 10.95
N LEU A 73 8.07 11.82 9.91
CA LEU A 73 8.09 12.58 8.65
C LEU A 73 7.53 14.00 8.83
N VAL A 74 6.50 14.17 9.66
CA VAL A 74 5.92 15.49 9.96
C VAL A 74 6.81 16.32 10.90
N GLU A 75 7.50 15.69 11.85
CA GLU A 75 8.43 16.36 12.76
C GLU A 75 9.69 16.88 12.02
N HIS A 76 10.10 16.19 10.97
CA HIS A 76 11.34 16.45 10.22
C HIS A 76 11.06 16.60 8.72
N GLU A 77 10.69 17.80 8.27
CA GLU A 77 10.35 18.09 6.86
C GLU A 77 11.50 17.79 5.88
N GLU A 78 12.75 17.73 6.35
CA GLU A 78 13.92 17.38 5.54
C GLU A 78 14.02 15.87 5.23
N VAL A 79 13.24 15.03 5.92
CA VAL A 79 13.31 13.57 5.80
C VAL A 79 12.40 13.08 4.67
N GLY A 80 13.00 12.48 3.65
CA GLY A 80 12.24 11.89 2.52
C GLY A 80 11.69 10.48 2.76
N VAL A 81 12.21 9.74 3.74
CA VAL A 81 11.80 8.35 4.04
C VAL A 81 11.98 8.04 5.52
N ALA A 82 10.97 7.40 6.13
CA ALA A 82 11.04 6.82 7.47
C ALA A 82 10.76 5.31 7.39
N TYR A 83 11.52 4.51 8.12
CA TYR A 83 11.33 3.07 8.24
C TYR A 83 11.55 2.64 9.69
N ALA A 84 11.06 1.46 10.04
CA ALA A 84 11.21 0.85 11.35
C ALA A 84 11.56 -0.62 11.18
N ASP A 85 12.09 -1.21 12.25
CA ASP A 85 12.34 -2.64 12.31
C ASP A 85 11.04 -3.45 12.19
N TYR A 86 11.22 -4.75 11.98
CA TYR A 86 10.12 -5.71 11.86
C TYR A 86 9.66 -6.23 13.23
N GLU A 87 10.38 -5.92 14.31
CA GLU A 87 10.09 -6.31 15.71
C GLU A 87 9.57 -5.14 16.54
#